data_AF-A0A2I0KCF7-F1
#
_entry.id   AF-A0A2I0KCF7-F1
#
_cell.length_a   1.000
_cell.length_b   1.000
_cell.length_c   1.000
_cell.angle_alpha   90.00
_cell.angle_beta   90.00
_cell.angle_gamma   90.00
#
_symmetry.space_group_name_H-M   'P 1'
#
loop_
_entity.id
_entity.type
_entity.pdbx_description
1 polymer ?
#
loop_
_entity_poly.entity_id
_entity_poly.type
_entity_poly.pdbx_seq_one_letter_code
_entity_poly.pdbx_strand_id
1 'polypeptide(L)'
;MLVGAYPFEDPEDPRNFRKTIQRILSVHYSIPDYVRVSIECKHLLSRIFVANPEKRITIPEIKQHPWFLKNLPIEFTDDGIVMLQNDSLGESTQSMEEILSVVQEARKPGDVPRAGGGLLLGGSMDLDDIEADADIDDIEMSGDFVCAL
;
A
#
# COMPACT_ATOMS: atom_id res chain seq x y z
N MET A 1 -6.85 -10.11 -9.65
CA MET A 1 -6.32 -11.42 -10.10
C MET A 1 -7.39 -12.34 -10.68
N LEU A 2 -8.43 -12.74 -9.95
CA LEU A 2 -9.43 -13.70 -10.47
C LEU A 2 -10.44 -13.13 -11.49
N VAL A 3 -10.96 -11.93 -11.22
CA VAL A 3 -12.01 -11.29 -12.05
C VAL A 3 -11.45 -10.16 -12.94
N GLY A 4 -10.30 -9.60 -12.58
CA GLY A 4 -9.68 -8.47 -13.30
C GLY A 4 -10.23 -7.08 -12.93
N ALA A 5 -11.18 -7.01 -12.00
CA ALA A 5 -11.75 -5.77 -11.48
C ALA A 5 -11.86 -5.82 -9.94
N TYR A 6 -12.10 -4.67 -9.30
CA TYR A 6 -12.31 -4.58 -7.86
C TYR A 6 -13.74 -5.04 -7.49
N PRO A 7 -13.91 -5.75 -6.35
CA PRO A 7 -15.17 -6.42 -6.00
C PRO A 7 -16.32 -5.47 -5.62
N PHE A 8 -16.03 -4.23 -5.25
CA PHE A 8 -17.02 -3.28 -4.72
C PHE A 8 -17.15 -2.00 -5.56
N GLU A 9 -16.40 -1.87 -6.66
CA GLU A 9 -16.57 -0.73 -7.57
C GLU A 9 -17.85 -0.88 -8.38
N ASP A 10 -18.41 0.26 -8.80
CA ASP A 10 -19.48 0.29 -9.78
C ASP A 10 -18.87 0.08 -11.18
N PRO A 11 -19.24 -0.98 -11.93
CA PRO A 11 -18.71 -1.20 -13.27
C PRO A 11 -19.02 -0.05 -14.24
N GLU A 12 -20.13 0.66 -14.02
CA GLU A 12 -20.59 1.73 -14.90
C GLU A 12 -19.99 3.10 -14.51
N ASP A 13 -19.57 3.26 -13.25
CA ASP A 13 -19.03 4.51 -12.70
C ASP A 13 -17.93 4.24 -11.65
N PRO A 14 -16.73 3.82 -12.09
CA PRO A 14 -15.66 3.38 -11.19
C PRO A 14 -15.10 4.50 -10.32
N ARG A 15 -15.33 5.77 -10.68
CA ARG A 15 -14.89 6.93 -9.88
C ARG A 15 -15.89 7.32 -8.79
N ASN A 16 -17.00 6.57 -8.68
CA ASN A 16 -18.01 6.81 -7.65
C ASN A 16 -17.62 6.19 -6.31
N PHE A 17 -16.80 6.92 -5.55
CA PHE A 17 -16.39 6.49 -4.22
C PHE A 17 -17.56 6.29 -3.27
N ARG A 18 -18.60 7.14 -3.37
CA ARG A 18 -19.79 7.03 -2.52
C ARG A 18 -20.48 5.67 -2.69
N LYS A 19 -20.73 5.24 -3.93
CA LYS A 19 -21.29 3.92 -4.22
C LYS A 19 -20.36 2.79 -3.78
N THR A 20 -19.06 2.93 -4.03
CA THR A 20 -18.06 1.92 -3.65
C THR A 20 -18.06 1.67 -2.14
N ILE A 21 -18.05 2.73 -1.32
CA ILE A 21 -18.13 2.61 0.15
C ILE A 21 -19.44 1.95 0.59
N GLN A 22 -20.58 2.30 -0.03
CA GLN A 22 -21.86 1.64 0.28
C GLN A 22 -21.83 0.14 0.00
N ARG A 23 -21.19 -0.27 -1.10
CA ARG A 23 -21.01 -1.69 -1.46
C ARG A 23 -20.07 -2.41 -0.49
N ILE A 24 -19.00 -1.77 -0.02
CA ILE A 24 -18.11 -2.32 1.01
C ILE A 24 -18.88 -2.58 2.31
N LEU A 25 -19.62 -1.59 2.80
CA LEU A 25 -20.35 -1.67 4.08
C LEU A 25 -21.45 -2.74 4.06
N SER A 26 -22.07 -2.96 2.90
CA SER A 26 -23.09 -3.99 2.69
C SER A 26 -22.52 -5.33 2.20
N VAL A 27 -21.19 -5.42 2.01
CA VAL A 27 -20.50 -6.59 1.45
C VAL A 27 -21.10 -7.03 0.11
N HIS A 28 -21.44 -6.06 -0.73
CA HIS A 28 -22.11 -6.30 -2.00
C HIS A 28 -21.11 -6.48 -3.15
N TYR A 29 -20.67 -7.72 -3.35
CA TYR A 29 -19.85 -8.15 -4.48
C TYR A 29 -20.50 -9.33 -5.20
N SER A 30 -20.12 -9.55 -6.46
CA SER A 30 -20.51 -10.74 -7.22
C SER A 30 -19.37 -11.18 -8.12
N ILE A 31 -19.30 -12.48 -8.40
CA ILE A 31 -18.33 -13.04 -9.35
C ILE A 31 -19.08 -13.26 -10.67
N PRO A 32 -18.68 -12.62 -11.78
CA PRO A 32 -19.39 -12.76 -13.05
C PRO A 32 -19.43 -14.21 -13.55
N ASP A 33 -20.50 -14.60 -14.24
CA ASP A 33 -20.74 -15.99 -14.69
C ASP A 33 -19.68 -16.52 -15.67
N TYR A 34 -19.06 -15.62 -16.45
CA TYR A 34 -17.99 -15.98 -17.36
C TYR A 34 -16.70 -16.39 -16.62
N VAL A 35 -16.55 -16.02 -15.34
CA VAL A 35 -15.37 -16.35 -14.52
C VAL A 35 -15.60 -17.69 -13.82
N ARG A 36 -14.89 -18.72 -14.27
CA ARG A 36 -14.90 -20.04 -13.62
C ARG A 36 -13.97 -20.06 -12.41
N VAL A 37 -14.55 -20.06 -11.22
CA VAL A 37 -13.84 -20.23 -9.94
C VAL A 37 -14.33 -21.49 -9.24
N SER A 38 -13.41 -22.21 -8.59
CA SER A 38 -13.74 -23.42 -7.83
C SER A 38 -14.61 -23.10 -6.62
N ILE A 39 -15.32 -24.10 -6.10
CA ILE A 39 -16.21 -23.90 -4.96
C ILE A 39 -15.44 -23.52 -3.70
N GLU A 40 -14.23 -24.05 -3.53
CA GLU A 40 -13.32 -23.74 -2.43
C GLU A 40 -12.82 -22.30 -2.54
N CYS A 41 -12.59 -21.80 -3.76
CA CYS A 41 -12.22 -20.40 -3.99
C CYS A 41 -13.35 -19.45 -3.57
N LYS A 42 -14.59 -19.75 -4.00
CA LYS A 42 -15.78 -18.98 -3.61
C LYS A 42 -15.99 -19.01 -2.10
N HIS A 43 -15.81 -20.18 -1.48
CA HIS A 43 -15.89 -20.35 -0.04
C HIS A 43 -14.85 -19.48 0.69
N LEU A 44 -13.58 -19.50 0.26
CA LEU A 44 -12.55 -18.66 0.84
C LEU A 44 -12.90 -17.17 0.76
N LEU A 45 -13.32 -16.68 -0.42
CA LEU A 45 -13.72 -15.29 -0.61
C LEU A 45 -14.90 -14.90 0.29
N SER A 46 -15.89 -15.77 0.45
CA SER A 46 -17.03 -15.52 1.35
C SER A 46 -16.64 -15.39 2.82
N ARG A 47 -15.55 -16.06 3.24
CA ARG A 47 -15.02 -15.94 4.61
C ARG A 47 -14.10 -14.73 4.81
N ILE A 48 -13.52 -14.20 3.74
CA ILE A 48 -12.70 -12.97 3.76
C ILE A 48 -13.59 -11.73 3.72
N PHE A 49 -14.55 -11.69 2.79
CA PHE A 49 -15.49 -10.58 2.65
C PHE A 49 -16.63 -10.72 3.67
N VAL A 50 -16.29 -10.44 4.93
CA VAL A 50 -17.22 -10.41 6.07
C VAL A 50 -17.15 -9.04 6.72
N ALA A 51 -18.30 -8.39 6.90
CA ALA A 51 -18.41 -7.05 7.48
C ALA A 51 -17.88 -7.00 8.91
N ASN A 52 -18.26 -7.98 9.74
CA ASN A 52 -17.77 -8.09 11.10
C ASN A 52 -16.33 -8.66 11.10
N PRO A 53 -15.32 -7.90 11.56
CA PRO A 53 -13.93 -8.36 11.58
C PRO A 53 -13.70 -9.56 12.51
N GLU A 54 -14.44 -9.69 13.62
CA GLU A 54 -14.30 -10.82 14.56
C GLU A 54 -14.75 -12.16 13.94
N LYS A 55 -15.61 -12.11 12.93
CA LYS A 55 -16.10 -13.29 12.20
C LYS A 55 -15.31 -13.57 10.93
N ARG A 56 -14.40 -12.67 10.56
CA ARG A 56 -13.58 -12.79 9.35
C ARG A 56 -12.54 -13.88 9.56
N ILE A 57 -12.31 -14.70 8.53
CA ILE A 57 -11.26 -15.73 8.57
C ILE A 57 -9.90 -15.11 8.87
N THR A 58 -9.17 -15.75 9.77
CA THR A 58 -7.83 -15.35 10.19
C THR A 58 -6.75 -15.90 9.27
N ILE A 59 -5.54 -15.32 9.29
CA ILE A 59 -4.42 -15.82 8.48
C ILE A 59 -4.10 -17.30 8.75
N PRO A 60 -4.02 -17.79 10.00
CA PRO A 60 -3.81 -19.22 10.27
C PRO A 60 -4.87 -20.12 9.64
N GLU A 61 -6.14 -19.71 9.69
CA GLU A 61 -7.23 -20.45 9.04
C GLU A 61 -7.14 -20.42 7.51
N ILE A 62 -6.70 -19.30 6.91
CA ILE A 62 -6.44 -19.22 5.46
C ILE A 62 -5.34 -20.20 5.06
N LYS A 63 -4.23 -20.25 5.83
CA LYS A 63 -3.11 -21.17 5.55
C LYS A 63 -3.54 -22.64 5.58
N GLN A 64 -4.58 -22.97 6.34
CA GLN A 64 -5.16 -24.32 6.41
C GLN A 64 -6.29 -24.55 5.41
N HIS A 65 -6.72 -23.52 4.67
CA HIS A 65 -7.86 -23.62 3.78
C HIS A 65 -7.52 -24.49 2.55
N PRO A 66 -8.39 -25.44 2.13
CA PRO A 66 -8.10 -26.36 1.02
C PRO A 66 -7.70 -25.67 -0.29
N TRP A 67 -8.31 -24.52 -0.58
CA TRP A 67 -7.96 -23.72 -1.76
C TRP A 67 -6.53 -23.17 -1.71
N PHE A 68 -6.03 -22.79 -0.52
CA PHE A 68 -4.68 -22.24 -0.34
C PHE A 68 -3.62 -23.34 -0.40
N LEU A 69 -3.90 -24.50 0.20
CA LEU A 69 -2.99 -25.64 0.23
C LEU A 69 -2.85 -26.35 -1.12
N LYS A 70 -3.81 -26.16 -2.04
CA LYS A 70 -3.80 -26.82 -3.34
C LYS A 70 -2.60 -26.35 -4.17
N ASN A 71 -1.69 -27.28 -4.47
CA ASN A 71 -0.45 -27.04 -5.20
C ASN A 71 0.48 -26.01 -4.53
N LEU A 72 0.42 -25.87 -3.20
CA LEU A 72 1.35 -25.02 -2.46
C LEU A 72 2.76 -25.64 -2.51
N PRO A 73 3.78 -24.93 -3.04
CA PRO A 73 5.15 -25.42 -3.04
C PRO A 73 5.66 -25.63 -1.61
N ILE A 74 6.49 -26.66 -1.42
CA ILE A 74 6.95 -27.08 -0.08
C ILE A 74 7.72 -25.97 0.64
N GLU A 75 8.44 -25.12 -0.11
CA GLU A 75 9.19 -23.97 0.40
C GLU A 75 8.31 -22.96 1.15
N PHE A 76 7.01 -22.91 0.84
CA PHE A 76 6.05 -22.00 1.47
C PHE A 76 5.21 -22.68 2.56
N THR A 77 5.46 -23.95 2.87
CA THR A 77 4.87 -24.60 4.04
C THR A 77 5.67 -24.23 5.29
N ASP A 78 5.06 -24.36 6.47
CA ASP A 78 5.76 -24.07 7.73
C ASP A 78 7.02 -24.93 7.87
N ASP A 79 6.98 -26.19 7.42
CA ASP A 79 8.13 -27.09 7.42
C ASP A 79 9.22 -26.65 6.43
N GLY A 80 8.86 -26.16 5.24
CA GLY A 80 9.83 -25.71 4.25
C GLY A 80 10.50 -24.38 4.61
N ILE A 81 9.77 -23.47 5.25
CA ILE A 81 10.34 -22.21 5.75
C ILE A 81 11.42 -22.47 6.79
N VAL A 82 11.18 -23.42 7.70
CA VAL A 82 12.18 -23.83 8.72
C VAL A 82 13.43 -24.41 8.05
N MET A 83 13.27 -25.18 6.97
CA MET A 83 14.41 -25.74 6.23
C MET A 83 15.23 -24.66 5.50
N LEU A 84 14.58 -23.69 4.86
CA LEU A 84 15.25 -22.60 4.13
C LEU A 84 15.95 -21.60 5.06
N GLN A 85 15.38 -21.33 6.24
CA GLN A 85 16.01 -20.45 7.22
C GLN A 85 17.32 -21.02 7.78
N ASN A 86 17.45 -22.35 7.83
CA ASN A 86 18.69 -23.00 8.25
C ASN A 86 19.81 -22.91 7.19
N ASP A 87 19.46 -22.82 5.90
CA ASP A 87 20.41 -22.66 4.80
C ASP A 87 20.76 -21.19 4.50
N SER A 88 19.97 -20.23 4.99
CA SER A 88 20.23 -18.79 4.84
C SER A 88 21.28 -18.27 5.84
N LEU A 89 22.46 -18.88 5.82
CA LEU A 89 23.66 -18.44 6.56
C LEU A 89 24.48 -17.38 5.79
N GLY A 90 23.86 -16.64 4.86
CA GLY A 90 24.60 -15.79 3.92
C GLY A 90 23.89 -14.54 3.40
N GLU A 91 22.71 -14.17 3.92
CA GLU A 91 22.20 -12.83 3.64
C GLU A 91 23.09 -11.81 4.35
N SER A 92 23.54 -10.79 3.61
CA SER A 92 24.35 -9.69 4.12
C SER A 92 23.59 -8.96 5.23
N THR A 93 23.76 -9.38 6.47
CA THR A 93 23.15 -8.76 7.65
C THR A 93 23.92 -7.50 7.99
N GLN A 94 23.46 -6.34 7.55
CA GLN A 94 23.86 -5.09 8.20
C GLN A 94 23.42 -5.15 9.66
N SER A 95 24.29 -4.73 10.57
CA SER A 95 23.93 -4.67 11.98
C SER A 95 22.91 -3.55 12.20
N MET A 96 22.14 -3.64 13.29
CA MET A 96 21.18 -2.59 13.64
C MET A 96 21.86 -1.23 13.77
N GLU A 97 23.10 -1.21 14.27
CA GLU A 97 23.92 -0.01 14.45
C GLU A 97 24.31 0.61 13.11
N GLU A 98 24.69 -0.21 12.13
CA GLU A 98 25.03 0.26 10.78
C GLU A 98 23.79 0.86 10.09
N ILE A 99 22.65 0.19 10.19
CA ILE A 99 21.37 0.69 9.65
C ILE A 99 21.03 2.06 10.26
N LEU A 100 21.13 2.18 11.59
CA LEU A 100 20.85 3.44 12.28
C LEU A 100 21.85 4.54 11.90
N SER A 101 23.12 4.18 11.70
CA SER A 101 24.16 5.13 11.27
C SER A 101 23.85 5.71 9.89
N VAL A 102 23.48 4.86 8.93
CA VAL A 102 23.06 5.29 7.58
C VAL A 102 21.83 6.19 7.64
N VAL A 103 20.81 5.84 8.45
CA VAL A 103 19.62 6.69 8.63
C VAL A 103 19.98 8.05 9.24
N GLN A 104 20.88 8.10 10.21
CA GLN A 104 21.33 9.36 10.81
C GLN A 104 22.12 10.21 9.83
N GLU A 105 22.94 9.59 8.98
CA GLU A 105 23.69 10.27 7.93
C GLU A 105 22.74 10.88 6.89
N ALA A 106 21.73 10.13 6.44
CA ALA A 106 20.74 10.60 5.47
C ALA A 106 19.85 11.75 5.98
N ARG A 107 19.76 11.96 7.30
CA ARG A 107 19.04 13.11 7.90
C ARG A 107 19.83 14.42 7.83
N LYS A 108 21.14 14.37 7.58
CA LYS A 108 21.95 15.58 7.47
C LYS A 108 21.70 16.22 6.10
N PRO A 109 21.38 17.52 6.02
CA PRO A 109 21.30 18.20 4.74
C PRO A 109 22.67 18.17 4.05
N GLY A 110 22.70 17.95 2.74
CA GLY A 110 23.96 17.87 1.99
C GLY A 110 24.72 19.19 2.03
N ASP A 111 26.00 19.15 2.41
CA ASP A 111 26.93 20.27 2.25
C ASP A 111 27.28 20.40 0.76
N VAL A 112 26.42 21.08 0.01
CA VAL A 112 26.80 21.61 -1.30
C VAL A 112 27.78 22.76 -1.03
N PRO A 113 29.02 22.76 -1.54
CA PRO A 113 29.92 23.87 -1.32
C PRO A 113 29.33 25.16 -1.88
N ARG A 114 28.89 26.05 -0.99
CA ARG A 114 28.71 27.47 -1.30
C ARG A 114 30.10 28.10 -1.42
N ALA A 115 30.77 27.85 -2.54
CA ALA A 115 31.88 28.68 -2.97
C ALA A 115 31.28 30.04 -3.36
N GLY A 116 31.46 31.04 -2.51
CA GLY A 116 31.01 32.41 -2.76
C GLY A 116 31.68 32.98 -4.00
N GLY A 117 30.86 33.45 -4.93
CA GLY A 117 31.27 34.12 -6.16
C GLY A 117 30.25 33.83 -7.25
N GLY A 118 29.39 34.79 -7.55
CA GLY A 118 28.18 34.60 -8.34
C GLY A 118 28.38 33.85 -9.66
N LEU A 119 27.65 32.76 -9.82
CA LEU A 119 27.07 32.35 -11.09
C LEU A 119 25.84 31.49 -10.78
N LEU A 120 24.71 32.18 -10.64
CA LEU A 120 23.42 31.55 -10.91
C LEU A 120 23.41 31.25 -12.41
N LEU A 121 23.59 29.98 -12.77
CA LEU A 121 23.04 29.42 -14.00
C LEU A 121 21.74 28.71 -13.56
N GLY A 122 20.62 29.40 -13.33
CA GLY A 122 20.25 30.67 -13.98
C GLY A 122 20.10 30.45 -15.49
N GLY A 123 19.46 29.35 -15.89
CA GLY A 123 18.87 29.26 -17.23
C GLY A 123 17.76 30.30 -17.31
N SER A 124 18.11 31.47 -17.85
CA SER A 124 17.21 32.56 -18.17
C SER A 124 16.10 32.07 -19.08
N MET A 125 14.86 32.16 -18.62
CA MET A 125 13.80 32.63 -19.51
C MET A 125 13.36 33.96 -18.93
N ASP A 126 13.93 35.05 -19.47
CA ASP A 126 13.30 36.36 -19.42
C ASP A 126 11.90 36.21 -20.04
N LEU A 127 10.90 36.29 -19.19
CA LEU A 127 9.53 36.59 -19.56
C LEU A 127 9.09 37.69 -18.60
N ASP A 128 9.55 38.90 -18.92
CA ASP A 128 8.96 40.12 -18.41
C ASP A 128 7.45 40.11 -18.70
N ASP A 129 6.70 40.71 -17.78
CA ASP A 129 5.31 41.15 -17.90
C ASP A 129 4.21 40.09 -17.93
N ILE A 130 3.60 39.85 -16.76
CA ILE A 130 2.17 40.10 -16.51
C ILE A 130 2.03 40.35 -14.99
N GLU A 131 1.82 41.61 -14.62
CA GLU A 131 1.17 41.97 -13.35
C GLU A 131 -0.21 41.33 -13.33
N ALA A 132 -0.47 40.49 -12.34
CA ALA A 132 -1.82 40.17 -11.88
C ALA A 132 -1.75 40.07 -10.36
N ASP A 133 -2.05 41.20 -9.74
CA ASP A 133 -2.59 41.32 -8.41
C ASP A 133 -3.67 40.26 -8.13
N ALA A 134 -3.31 39.27 -7.32
CA ALA A 134 -4.31 38.42 -6.67
C ALA A 134 -3.85 38.20 -5.23
N ASP A 135 -4.49 38.96 -4.33
CA ASP A 135 -4.42 38.80 -2.88
C ASP A 135 -4.63 37.32 -2.51
N ILE A 136 -3.59 36.69 -1.97
CA ILE A 136 -3.67 35.40 -1.25
C ILE A 136 -3.22 35.66 0.19
N ASP A 137 -3.97 36.52 0.86
CA ASP A 137 -4.12 36.47 2.31
C ASP A 137 -5.30 35.53 2.57
N ASP A 138 -5.04 34.25 2.85
CA ASP A 138 -5.88 33.36 3.68
C ASP A 138 -5.42 31.90 3.58
N ILE A 139 -4.31 31.56 4.25
CA ILE A 139 -4.11 30.19 4.77
C ILE A 139 -3.62 30.32 6.21
N GLU A 140 -4.55 30.59 7.12
CA GLU A 140 -4.36 30.25 8.52
C GLU A 140 -4.28 28.72 8.65
N MET A 141 -3.06 28.22 8.82
CA MET A 141 -2.83 26.85 9.28
C MET A 141 -3.16 26.78 10.77
N SER A 142 -4.42 26.50 11.09
CA SER A 142 -4.90 26.27 12.45
C SER A 142 -5.73 24.99 12.50
N GLY A 143 -5.40 24.07 13.42
CA GLY A 143 -6.40 23.18 14.02
C GLY A 143 -6.03 21.70 14.11
N ASP A 144 -5.36 21.35 15.21
CA ASP A 144 -5.55 20.16 16.07
C ASP A 144 -5.80 18.77 15.45
N PHE A 145 -4.79 17.90 15.64
CA PHE A 145 -4.96 16.45 15.70
C PHE A 145 -5.46 16.06 17.10
N VAL A 146 -6.73 15.70 17.23
CA VAL A 146 -7.28 15.06 18.42
C VAL A 146 -7.31 13.54 18.19
N CYS A 147 -6.43 12.81 18.87
CA CYS A 147 -6.56 11.35 19.03
C CYS A 147 -7.62 11.08 20.11
N ALA A 148 -8.79 10.61 19.71
CA ALA A 148 -9.71 9.95 20.64
C ALA A 148 -9.17 8.54 20.96
N LEU A 149 -9.16 8.23 22.26
CA LEU A 149 -8.74 6.97 22.88
C LEU A 149 -9.68 5.81 22.51
#